data_AF-A0A966LSV5-F1
#
_entry.id   AF-A0A966LSV5-F1
#
_cell.length_a   1.000
_cell.length_b   1.000
_cell.length_c   1.000
_cell.angle_alpha   90.00
_cell.angle_beta   90.00
_cell.angle_gamma   90.00
#
_symmetry.space_group_name_H-M   'P 1'
#
loop_
_entity.id
_entity.type
_entity.pdbx_description
1 polymer ?
#
loop_
_entity_poly.entity_id
_entity_poly.type
_entity_poly.pdbx_seq_one_letter_code
_entity_poly.pdbx_strand_id
1 'polypeptide(L)'
;SESLKLPLDKIFQQYLETVQIPVLEYYFSENNTKVHFRWTNCVDGFNLPILLSDNGRQLYINPEANQWKETNIDPAKTWLAKPAEIEQYFYIIAKQIK
;
A
#
# COMPACT_ATOMS: atom_id res chain seq x y z
N SER A 1 -28.74 2.55 -13.72
CA SER A 1 -27.28 2.70 -13.74
C SER A 1 -26.74 1.82 -12.63
N GLU A 2 -26.13 0.70 -12.99
CA GLU A 2 -25.63 -0.29 -12.05
C GLU A 2 -24.25 0.16 -11.58
N SER A 3 -24.19 0.81 -10.43
CA SER A 3 -22.96 1.28 -9.82
C SER A 3 -22.08 0.08 -9.46
N LEU A 4 -20.87 0.02 -10.02
CA LEU A 4 -19.83 -0.93 -9.59
C LEU A 4 -19.70 -0.90 -8.07
N LYS A 5 -20.16 -1.95 -7.39
CA LYS A 5 -20.02 -2.18 -5.94
C LYS A 5 -18.57 -2.56 -5.57
N LEU A 6 -17.60 -1.81 -6.05
CA LEU A 6 -16.33 -1.69 -5.36
C LEU A 6 -16.54 -0.59 -4.31
N PRO A 7 -16.07 -0.72 -3.05
CA PRO A 7 -16.14 0.34 -2.05
C PRO A 7 -15.15 1.46 -2.40
N LEU A 8 -15.28 2.02 -3.61
CA LEU A 8 -14.46 3.11 -4.14
C LEU A 8 -14.80 4.43 -3.45
N ASP A 9 -15.92 4.49 -2.72
CA ASP A 9 -16.35 5.66 -1.95
C ASP A 9 -15.19 6.20 -1.10
N LYS A 10 -14.41 5.32 -0.46
CA LYS A 10 -13.27 5.73 0.37
C LYS A 10 -12.03 6.15 -0.41
N ILE A 11 -11.80 5.58 -1.59
CA ILE A 11 -10.70 5.97 -2.47
C ILE A 11 -10.98 7.34 -3.10
N PHE A 12 -12.21 7.57 -3.58
CA PHE A 12 -12.62 8.87 -4.11
C PHE A 12 -12.65 9.94 -3.02
N GLN A 13 -13.22 9.62 -1.85
CA GLN A 13 -13.17 10.51 -0.70
C GLN A 13 -11.73 10.92 -0.36
N GLN A 14 -10.78 9.97 -0.40
CA GLN A 14 -9.37 10.26 -0.13
C GLN A 14 -8.72 11.21 -1.14
N TYR A 15 -9.05 11.12 -2.42
CA TYR A 15 -8.36 11.91 -3.47
C TYR A 15 -9.11 13.18 -3.90
N LEU A 16 -10.42 13.23 -3.71
CA LEU A 16 -11.26 14.35 -4.14
C LEU A 16 -11.75 15.22 -2.98
N GLU A 17 -11.88 14.67 -1.77
CA GLU A 17 -12.50 15.38 -0.63
C GLU A 17 -11.52 15.74 0.48
N THR A 18 -10.27 15.26 0.43
CA THR A 18 -9.24 15.58 1.41
C THR A 18 -7.91 15.95 0.76
N VAL A 19 -7.15 16.81 1.43
CA VAL A 19 -5.78 17.21 1.04
C VAL A 19 -4.72 16.26 1.60
N GLN A 20 -5.14 15.25 2.38
CA GLN A 20 -4.24 14.27 2.96
C GLN A 20 -3.62 13.40 1.87
N ILE A 21 -2.30 13.24 1.93
CA ILE A 21 -1.56 12.34 1.05
C ILE A 21 -1.41 11.00 1.78
N PRO A 22 -2.04 9.91 1.29
CA PRO A 22 -1.91 8.60 1.92
C PRO A 22 -0.45 8.16 2.01
N VAL A 23 -0.06 7.65 3.17
CA VAL A 23 1.27 7.12 3.42
C VAL A 23 1.16 5.61 3.56
N LEU A 24 1.84 4.87 2.70
CA LEU A 24 2.02 3.43 2.83
C LEU A 24 3.18 3.18 3.78
N GLU A 25 2.89 2.78 5.02
CA GLU A 25 3.92 2.34 5.94
C GLU A 25 4.15 0.84 5.78
N TYR A 26 5.41 0.41 5.75
CA TYR A 26 5.75 -1.01 5.67
C TYR A 26 7.04 -1.36 6.40
N TYR A 27 7.17 -2.61 6.84
CA TYR A 27 8.40 -3.17 7.41
C TYR A 27 8.51 -4.67 7.17
N PHE A 28 9.72 -5.21 7.27
CA PHE A 28 9.99 -6.64 7.11
C PHE A 28 10.07 -7.32 8.48
N SER A 29 9.63 -8.57 8.56
CA SER A 29 9.88 -9.39 9.76
C SER A 29 11.38 -9.63 9.93
N GLU A 30 11.82 -9.94 11.15
CA GLU A 30 13.25 -10.14 11.49
C GLU A 30 13.96 -11.17 10.59
N ASN A 31 13.22 -12.19 10.14
CA ASN A 31 13.72 -13.25 9.25
C ASN A 31 13.52 -12.97 7.75
N ASN A 32 13.01 -11.79 7.37
CA ASN A 32 12.72 -11.37 6.00
C ASN A 32 11.77 -12.31 5.20
N THR A 33 10.94 -13.09 5.88
CA THR A 33 9.95 -13.97 5.21
C THR A 33 8.57 -13.33 5.12
N LYS A 34 8.34 -12.20 5.80
CA LYS A 34 7.08 -11.46 5.79
C LYS A 34 7.33 -9.98 5.59
N VAL A 35 6.36 -9.33 4.96
CA VAL A 35 6.25 -7.87 4.93
C VAL A 35 4.92 -7.49 5.58
N HIS A 36 5.00 -6.50 6.48
CA HIS A 36 3.87 -5.87 7.11
C HIS A 36 3.64 -4.52 6.44
N PHE A 37 2.37 -4.15 6.25
CA PHE A 37 1.99 -2.90 5.57
C PHE A 37 0.68 -2.36 6.13
N ARG A 38 0.52 -1.03 6.09
CA ARG A 38 -0.72 -0.32 6.40
C ARG A 38 -0.80 1.03 5.68
N TRP A 39 -2.01 1.55 5.56
CA TRP A 39 -2.23 2.94 5.19
C TRP A 39 -2.26 3.84 6.42
N THR A 40 -1.60 4.99 6.37
CA THR A 40 -1.71 6.08 7.35
C THR A 40 -1.93 7.40 6.63
N ASN A 41 -2.28 8.46 7.38
CA ASN A 41 -2.61 9.78 6.83
C ASN A 41 -3.67 9.72 5.72
N CYS A 42 -4.71 8.92 5.96
CA CYS A 42 -5.82 8.70 5.04
C CYS A 42 -7.14 8.56 5.82
N VAL A 43 -8.26 8.63 5.11
CA VAL A 43 -9.61 8.50 5.66
C VAL A 43 -9.85 7.10 6.19
N ASP A 44 -10.70 7.01 7.22
CA ASP A 44 -11.09 5.72 7.77
C ASP A 44 -11.80 4.86 6.72
N GLY A 45 -11.37 3.59 6.64
CA GLY A 45 -11.82 2.64 5.63
C GLY A 45 -11.10 2.74 4.28
N PHE A 46 -10.06 3.56 4.14
CA PHE A 46 -9.22 3.58 2.94
C PHE A 46 -8.51 2.23 2.75
N ASN A 47 -8.65 1.65 1.55
CA ASN A 47 -8.27 0.27 1.25
C ASN A 47 -7.73 0.11 -0.18
N LEU A 48 -6.98 1.11 -0.68
CA LEU A 48 -6.43 1.08 -2.03
C LEU A 48 -5.45 -0.09 -2.18
N PRO A 49 -5.73 -1.08 -3.06
CA PRO A 49 -4.76 -2.12 -3.36
C PRO A 49 -3.60 -1.57 -4.19
N ILE A 50 -2.40 -2.10 -3.97
CA ILE A 50 -1.19 -1.69 -4.68
C ILE A 50 -0.50 -2.90 -5.30
N LEU A 51 -0.09 -2.71 -6.55
CA LEU A 51 0.88 -3.57 -7.22
C LEU A 51 2.27 -2.96 -7.10
N LEU A 52 3.15 -3.65 -6.39
CA LEU A 52 4.57 -3.33 -6.33
C LEU A 52 5.27 -4.12 -7.44
N SER A 53 6.08 -3.47 -8.26
CA SER A 53 6.82 -4.15 -9.33
C SER A 53 8.23 -3.59 -9.53
N ASP A 54 9.23 -4.46 -9.56
CA ASP A 54 10.63 -4.13 -9.91
C ASP A 54 11.16 -5.24 -10.84
N ASN A 55 11.74 -4.88 -11.98
CA ASN A 55 12.45 -5.77 -12.90
C ASN A 55 11.72 -7.10 -13.22
N GLY A 56 10.42 -7.04 -13.51
CA GLY A 56 9.59 -8.19 -13.88
C GLY A 56 9.07 -9.01 -12.69
N ARG A 57 9.36 -8.62 -11.46
CA ARG A 57 8.79 -9.20 -10.23
C ARG A 57 7.59 -8.37 -9.82
N GLN A 58 6.54 -9.04 -9.32
CA GLN A 58 5.30 -8.40 -8.91
C GLN A 58 4.88 -8.88 -7.51
N LEU A 59 4.42 -7.96 -6.68
CA LEU A 59 3.76 -8.25 -5.41
C LEU A 59 2.49 -7.42 -5.31
N TYR A 60 1.36 -8.09 -5.19
CA TYR A 60 0.08 -7.46 -4.93
C TYR A 60 -0.17 -7.41 -3.42
N ILE A 61 -0.47 -6.23 -2.89
CA ILE A 61 -0.84 -6.02 -1.48
C ILE A 61 -2.18 -5.29 -1.39
N ASN A 62 -2.94 -5.56 -0.33
CA ASN A 62 -4.21 -4.92 -0.06
C ASN A 62 -4.23 -4.32 1.36
N PRO A 63 -3.55 -3.17 1.57
CA PRO A 63 -3.44 -2.52 2.88
C PRO A 63 -4.78 -1.93 3.33
N GLU A 64 -4.92 -1.69 4.63
CA GLU A 64 -6.07 -1.00 5.23
C GLU A 64 -5.61 0.20 6.05
N ALA A 65 -6.49 1.21 6.12
CA ALA A 65 -6.30 2.40 6.95
C ALA A 65 -6.10 2.01 8.41
N ASN A 66 -4.99 2.47 9.00
CA ASN A 66 -4.65 2.33 10.40
C ASN A 66 -4.56 0.88 10.92
N GLN A 67 -4.55 -0.12 10.03
CA GLN A 67 -4.50 -1.53 10.39
C GLN A 67 -3.35 -2.25 9.68
N TRP A 68 -2.49 -2.89 10.47
CA TRP A 68 -1.40 -3.71 9.95
C TRP A 68 -1.94 -4.99 9.31
N LYS A 69 -1.51 -5.23 8.09
CA LYS A 69 -1.65 -6.51 7.38
C LYS A 69 -0.29 -7.08 7.05
N GLU A 70 -0.23 -8.38 6.85
CA GLU A 70 1.00 -9.07 6.48
C GLU A 70 0.79 -9.99 5.29
N THR A 71 1.86 -10.21 4.53
CA THR A 71 1.93 -11.26 3.53
C THR A 71 3.29 -11.95 3.57
N ASN A 72 3.31 -13.23 3.24
CA ASN A 72 4.55 -13.97 3.10
C ASN A 72 5.26 -13.51 1.82
N ILE A 73 6.55 -13.27 1.94
CA ILE A 73 7.43 -12.94 0.83
C ILE A 73 8.55 -13.97 0.77
N ASP A 74 8.96 -14.28 -0.45
CA ASP A 74 10.18 -15.04 -0.67
C ASP A 74 11.36 -14.16 -0.18
N PRO A 75 12.33 -14.69 0.59
CA PRO A 75 13.53 -13.93 1.00
C PRO A 75 14.28 -13.28 -0.16
N ALA A 76 14.12 -13.77 -1.41
CA ALA A 76 14.62 -13.12 -2.62
C ALA A 76 13.87 -11.82 -3.02
N LYS A 77 12.78 -11.45 -2.32
CA LYS A 77 11.96 -10.24 -2.54
C LYS A 77 12.40 -9.01 -1.73
N THR A 78 13.69 -8.90 -1.44
CA THR A 78 14.30 -7.74 -0.78
C THR A 78 14.26 -6.44 -1.62
N TRP A 79 13.86 -6.51 -2.89
CA TRP A 79 13.70 -5.36 -3.80
C TRP A 79 12.57 -4.39 -3.41
N LEU A 80 11.65 -4.82 -2.53
CA LEU A 80 10.57 -4.00 -1.98
C LEU A 80 11.07 -2.78 -1.16
N ALA A 81 12.39 -2.65 -0.98
CA ALA A 81 13.06 -1.55 -0.29
C ALA A 81 13.27 -0.27 -1.15
N LYS A 82 12.61 -0.15 -2.31
CA LYS A 82 12.68 1.07 -3.15
C LYS A 82 11.34 1.81 -3.17
N PRO A 83 11.11 2.76 -2.23
CA PRO A 83 9.94 3.62 -2.22
C PRO A 83 9.66 4.33 -3.55
N ALA A 84 10.71 4.76 -4.26
CA ALA A 84 10.60 5.58 -5.46
C ALA A 84 9.84 4.92 -6.63
N GLU A 85 9.85 3.60 -6.74
CA GLU A 85 9.12 2.88 -7.80
C GLU A 85 7.62 2.74 -7.48
N ILE A 86 7.27 2.84 -6.20
CA ILE A 86 5.88 2.78 -5.69
C ILE A 86 5.18 4.12 -5.90
N GLU A 87 5.92 5.21 -5.74
CA GLU A 87 5.42 6.60 -5.81
C GLU A 87 5.15 7.06 -7.26
N GLN A 88 5.75 6.43 -8.27
CA GLN A 88 5.61 6.86 -9.67
C GLN A 88 4.22 6.62 -10.26
N TYR A 89 3.43 5.70 -9.70
CA TYR A 89 2.13 5.31 -10.26
C TYR A 89 0.94 5.78 -9.44
N PHE A 90 1.15 6.27 -8.22
CA PHE A 90 0.08 6.63 -7.28
C PHE A 90 0.44 7.92 -6.52
N TYR A 91 -0.54 8.77 -6.23
CA TYR A 91 -0.36 10.01 -5.45
C TYR A 91 -0.22 9.71 -3.94
N ILE A 92 0.79 8.93 -3.59
CA ILE A 92 1.04 8.38 -2.26
C ILE A 92 2.52 8.56 -1.87
N ILE A 93 2.82 8.38 -0.59
CA ILE A 93 4.20 8.34 -0.08
C ILE A 93 4.48 6.93 0.44
N ALA A 94 5.61 6.33 0.06
CA ALA A 94 6.03 5.03 0.59
C ALA A 94 7.06 5.22 1.70
N LYS A 95 6.78 4.71 2.90
CA LYS A 95 7.62 4.88 4.08
C LYS A 95 7.96 3.53 4.72
N GLN A 96 9.22 3.12 4.58
CA GLN A 96 9.73 1.99 5.35
C GLN A 96 9.93 2.42 6.81
N ILE A 97 9.31 1.69 7.74
CA ILE A 97 9.56 1.86 9.17
C ILE A 97 10.59 0.82 9.63
N LYS A 98 11.46 1.23 10.56
CA LYS A 98 12.51 0.37 11.16
C LYS A 98 11.92 -0.54 12.22
#